data_AF-A0A947NP25-F1
#
_entry.id   AF-A0A947NP25-F1
#
_cell.length_a   1.000
_cell.length_b   1.000
_cell.length_c   1.000
_cell.angle_alpha   90.00
_cell.angle_beta   90.00
_cell.angle_gamma   90.00
#
_symmetry.space_group_name_H-M   'P 1'
#
loop_
_entity.id
_entity.type
_entity.pdbx_description
1 polymer ?
#
loop_
_entity_poly.entity_id
_entity_poly.type
_entity_poly.pdbx_seq_one_letter_code
_entity_poly.pdbx_strand_id
1 'polypeptide(L)'
;MVDRCLAHAGIAGPKRGAHLLRHSLATRFLASGGDVTTLQRVMRHQNIATTQVYVHMDMSTIVERHHRYSPVRDAIRGAQGVLIKREVIKEAEELLMTKEANN
;
A
#
# COMPACT_ATOMS: atom_id res chain seq x y z
N MET A 1 28.43 -15.71 -4.24
CA MET A 1 27.38 -16.50 -4.93
C MET A 1 26.43 -15.62 -5.73
N VAL A 2 25.77 -14.62 -5.11
CA VAL A 2 24.84 -13.72 -5.80
C VAL A 2 25.47 -12.98 -6.98
N ASP A 3 26.69 -12.46 -6.84
CA ASP A 3 27.37 -11.74 -7.95
C ASP A 3 27.66 -12.63 -9.16
N ARG A 4 27.93 -13.92 -8.93
CA ARG A 4 28.13 -14.89 -10.02
C ARG A 4 26.83 -15.15 -10.77
N CYS A 5 25.71 -15.28 -10.05
CA CYS A 5 24.40 -15.42 -10.66
C CYS A 5 23.97 -14.16 -11.42
N LEU A 6 24.24 -12.97 -10.86
CA LEU A 6 23.97 -11.70 -11.52
C LEU A 6 24.77 -11.53 -12.81
N ALA A 7 26.06 -11.90 -12.79
CA ALA A 7 26.90 -11.90 -13.99
C ALA A 7 26.38 -12.90 -15.05
N HIS A 8 25.96 -14.09 -14.64
CA HIS A 8 25.38 -15.08 -15.55
C HIS A 8 24.05 -14.63 -16.15
N ALA A 9 23.25 -13.87 -15.40
CA ALA A 9 21.98 -13.30 -15.88
C ALA A 9 22.16 -12.03 -16.73
N GLY A 10 23.40 -11.59 -16.99
CA GLY A 10 23.68 -10.37 -17.76
C GLY A 10 23.31 -9.06 -17.04
N ILE A 11 23.12 -9.10 -15.72
CA ILE A 11 22.72 -7.92 -14.94
C ILE A 11 23.99 -7.18 -14.50
N ALA A 12 24.30 -6.08 -15.21
CA ALA A 12 25.41 -5.19 -14.92
C ALA A 12 24.93 -3.79 -14.50
N GLY A 13 25.54 -3.21 -13.47
CA GLY A 13 25.20 -1.89 -12.97
C GLY A 13 26.01 -1.49 -11.75
N PRO A 14 26.10 -0.18 -11.43
CA PRO A 14 26.91 0.33 -10.32
C PRO A 14 26.37 -0.08 -8.95
N LYS A 15 25.06 -0.33 -8.84
CA LYS A 15 24.41 -0.89 -7.64
C LYS A 15 23.93 -2.30 -7.96
N ARG A 16 24.48 -3.29 -7.29
CA ARG A 16 24.12 -4.70 -7.44
C ARG A 16 24.42 -5.48 -6.15
N GLY A 17 23.93 -6.70 -6.08
CA GLY A 17 24.21 -7.60 -4.96
C GLY A 17 22.97 -7.96 -4.13
N ALA A 18 23.20 -8.77 -3.11
CA ALA A 18 22.14 -9.44 -2.35
C ALA A 18 21.16 -8.47 -1.68
N HIS A 19 21.67 -7.39 -1.09
CA HIS A 19 20.83 -6.40 -0.40
C HIS A 19 19.89 -5.67 -1.35
N LEU A 20 20.36 -5.31 -2.55
CA LEU A 20 19.55 -4.62 -3.55
C LEU A 20 18.41 -5.53 -4.04
N LEU A 21 18.70 -6.78 -4.37
CA LEU A 21 17.68 -7.77 -4.76
C LEU A 21 16.64 -7.97 -3.65
N ARG A 22 17.10 -8.07 -2.40
CA ARG A 22 16.25 -8.23 -1.23
C ARG A 22 15.30 -7.04 -1.07
N HIS A 23 15.82 -5.84 -1.25
CA HIS A 23 15.05 -4.60 -1.18
C HIS A 23 14.05 -4.47 -2.33
N SER A 24 14.48 -4.65 -3.58
CA SER A 24 13.59 -4.59 -4.75
C SER A 24 12.45 -5.60 -4.68
N LEU A 25 12.72 -6.81 -4.18
CA LEU A 25 11.70 -7.82 -3.94
C LEU A 25 10.67 -7.34 -2.91
N ALA A 26 11.14 -6.90 -1.74
CA ALA A 26 10.27 -6.47 -0.64
C ALA A 26 9.38 -5.29 -1.02
N THR A 27 9.96 -4.23 -1.58
CA THR A 27 9.22 -3.03 -1.99
C THR A 27 8.15 -3.36 -3.02
N ARG A 28 8.50 -4.15 -4.06
CA ARG A 28 7.55 -4.50 -5.11
C ARG A 28 6.46 -5.46 -4.61
N PHE A 29 6.79 -6.36 -3.70
CA PHE A 29 5.82 -7.28 -3.09
C PHE A 29 4.78 -6.51 -2.25
N LEU A 30 5.22 -5.61 -1.38
CA LEU A 30 4.32 -4.80 -0.55
C LEU A 30 3.45 -3.87 -1.40
N ALA A 31 4.05 -3.18 -2.37
CA ALA A 31 3.33 -2.31 -3.30
C ALA A 31 2.22 -3.08 -4.06
N SER A 32 2.50 -4.32 -4.47
CA SER A 32 1.55 -5.12 -5.25
C SER A 32 0.34 -5.62 -4.46
N GLY A 33 0.38 -5.67 -3.13
CA GLY A 33 -0.66 -6.43 -2.43
C GLY A 33 -0.21 -7.04 -1.12
N GLY A 34 1.07 -7.37 -1.05
CA GLY A 34 1.57 -8.42 -0.20
C GLY A 34 1.53 -8.09 1.28
N ASP A 35 1.27 -9.12 2.09
CA ASP A 35 1.31 -9.03 3.54
C ASP A 35 2.74 -9.22 4.10
N VAL A 36 3.05 -8.51 5.19
CA VAL A 36 4.38 -8.48 5.82
C VAL A 36 4.76 -9.85 6.40
N THR A 37 3.79 -10.61 6.92
CA THR A 37 4.01 -11.96 7.45
C THR A 37 4.34 -12.93 6.32
N THR A 38 3.67 -12.77 5.18
CA THR A 38 3.99 -13.55 3.97
C THR A 38 5.38 -13.22 3.46
N LEU A 39 5.73 -11.93 3.38
CA LEU A 39 7.05 -11.47 2.97
C LEU A 39 8.14 -12.02 3.91
N GLN A 40 7.93 -11.99 5.22
CA GLN A 40 8.85 -12.55 6.22
C GLN A 40 9.15 -14.02 5.94
N ARG A 41 8.12 -14.82 5.63
CA ARG A 41 8.27 -16.25 5.30
C ARG A 41 9.05 -16.46 4.00
N VAL A 42 8.73 -15.71 2.96
CA VAL A 42 9.45 -15.76 1.66
C VAL A 42 10.93 -15.42 1.85
N MET A 43 11.21 -14.42 2.67
CA MET A 43 12.56 -13.96 2.96
C MET A 43 13.30 -14.83 3.99
N ARG A 44 12.59 -15.75 4.65
CA ARG A 44 13.05 -16.59 5.77
C ARG A 44 13.69 -15.77 6.89
N HIS A 45 13.10 -14.62 7.21
CA HIS A 45 13.53 -13.84 8.35
C HIS A 45 13.08 -14.50 9.65
N GLN A 46 14.02 -14.70 10.57
CA GLN A 46 13.71 -15.23 11.91
C GLN A 46 12.92 -14.22 12.76
N ASN A 47 13.14 -12.92 12.56
CA ASN A 47 12.47 -11.86 13.30
C ASN A 47 11.68 -10.95 12.35
N ILE A 48 10.39 -10.74 12.64
CA ILE A 48 9.51 -9.86 11.89
C ILE A 48 10.02 -8.42 11.81
N ALA A 49 10.75 -7.93 12.83
CA ALA A 49 11.34 -6.59 12.87
C ALA A 49 12.28 -6.33 11.68
N THR A 50 13.03 -7.36 11.22
CA THR A 50 13.90 -7.24 10.04
C THR A 50 13.12 -7.08 8.73
N THR A 51 11.86 -7.53 8.70
CA THR A 51 10.96 -7.35 7.54
C THR A 51 10.23 -6.01 7.62
N GLN A 52 9.91 -5.53 8.83
CA GLN A 52 9.21 -4.26 9.07
C GLN A 52 9.99 -3.03 8.58
N VAL A 53 11.30 -3.12 8.40
CA VAL A 53 12.10 -2.05 7.77
C VAL A 53 11.58 -1.71 6.36
N TYR A 54 11.06 -2.69 5.61
CA TYR A 54 10.52 -2.45 4.27
C TYR A 54 9.11 -1.81 4.26
N VAL A 55 8.39 -1.94 5.38
CA VAL A 55 7.04 -1.41 5.56
C VAL A 55 7.07 0.10 5.78
N HIS A 56 8.02 0.57 6.58
CA HIS A 56 8.21 2.00 6.84
C HIS A 56 8.58 2.80 5.58
N MET A 57 9.11 2.13 4.55
CA MET A 57 9.45 2.76 3.27
C MET A 57 8.25 2.95 2.34
N ASP A 58 7.09 2.36 2.66
CA ASP A 58 5.87 2.40 1.83
C ASP A 58 4.62 2.80 2.65
N MET A 59 4.81 3.69 3.64
CA MET A 59 3.74 4.10 4.57
C MET A 59 2.53 4.72 3.86
N SER A 60 2.74 5.45 2.77
CA SER A 60 1.64 6.04 1.98
C SER A 60 0.68 4.97 1.46
N THR A 61 1.21 3.88 0.91
CA THR A 61 0.42 2.78 0.36
C THR A 61 -0.29 2.00 1.46
N ILE A 62 0.35 1.85 2.62
CA ILE A 62 -0.25 1.19 3.79
C ILE A 62 -1.43 2.00 4.32
N VAL A 63 -1.25 3.32 4.46
CA VAL A 63 -2.32 4.22 4.90
C VAL A 63 -3.49 4.18 3.92
N GLU A 64 -3.24 4.23 2.62
CA GLU A 64 -4.27 4.10 1.57
C GLU A 64 -5.04 2.77 1.70
N ARG A 65 -4.34 1.66 1.89
CA ARG A 65 -4.94 0.33 2.03
C ARG A 65 -5.75 0.20 3.31
N HIS A 66 -5.23 0.67 4.44
CA HIS A 66 -5.99 0.73 5.69
C HIS A 66 -7.27 1.56 5.50
N HIS A 67 -7.16 2.69 4.81
CA HIS A 67 -8.29 3.52 4.44
C HIS A 67 -9.31 2.84 3.52
N ARG A 68 -8.89 1.89 2.69
CA ARG A 68 -9.76 1.15 1.76
C ARG A 68 -10.42 -0.07 2.42
N TYR A 69 -9.68 -0.83 3.23
CA TYR A 69 -10.09 -2.15 3.71
C TYR A 69 -10.30 -2.26 5.23
N SER A 70 -10.22 -1.16 5.98
CA SER A 70 -10.48 -1.19 7.43
C SER A 70 -11.94 -1.62 7.71
N PRO A 71 -12.18 -2.72 8.44
CA PRO A 71 -13.53 -3.18 8.75
C PRO A 71 -14.36 -2.14 9.52
N VAL A 72 -13.71 -1.37 10.41
CA VAL A 72 -14.36 -0.27 11.13
C VAL A 72 -14.82 0.81 10.16
N ARG A 73 -13.95 1.17 9.19
CA ARG A 73 -14.27 2.21 8.21
C ARG A 73 -15.32 1.75 7.21
N ASP A 74 -15.31 0.46 6.87
CA ASP A 74 -16.33 -0.17 6.04
C ASP A 74 -17.70 -0.18 6.75
N ALA A 75 -17.73 -0.56 8.04
CA ALA A 75 -18.92 -0.48 8.87
C ALA A 75 -19.45 0.96 9.02
N ILE A 76 -18.57 1.96 9.22
CA ILE A 76 -18.97 3.38 9.27
C ILE A 76 -19.51 3.84 7.91
N ARG A 77 -18.89 3.47 6.79
CA ARG A 77 -19.41 3.80 5.44
C ARG A 77 -20.76 3.15 5.18
N GLY A 78 -20.93 1.88 5.57
CA GLY A 78 -22.21 1.17 5.50
C GLY A 78 -23.27 1.85 6.36
N ALA A 79 -22.92 2.24 7.58
CA ALA A 79 -23.80 2.99 8.47
C ALA A 79 -24.13 4.39 7.92
N GLN A 80 -23.16 5.12 7.36
CA GLN A 80 -23.37 6.42 6.72
C GLN A 80 -24.27 6.32 5.47
N GLY A 81 -24.17 5.24 4.69
CA GLY A 81 -25.09 4.98 3.57
C GLY A 81 -26.52 4.66 4.00
N VAL A 82 -26.72 4.22 5.25
CA VAL A 82 -28.03 3.99 5.88
C VAL A 82 -28.54 5.26 6.58
N LEU A 83 -27.65 6.04 7.21
CA LEU A 83 -27.96 7.26 7.96
C LEU A 83 -28.15 8.49 7.08
N ILE A 84 -27.43 8.59 5.95
CA ILE A 84 -27.53 9.68 4.99
C ILE A 84 -27.95 9.08 3.64
N LYS A 85 -29.22 9.25 3.30
CA LYS A 85 -29.75 8.80 2.01
C LYS A 85 -29.01 9.49 0.88
N ARG A 86 -28.70 8.76 -0.21
CA ARG A 86 -28.03 9.29 -1.41
C ARG A 86 -28.71 10.54 -1.99
N GLU A 87 -30.02 10.65 -1.82
CA GLU A 87 -30.84 11.78 -2.22
C GLU A 87 -30.37 13.08 -1.55
N VAL A 88 -30.10 13.02 -0.24
CA VAL A 88 -29.65 14.16 0.58
C VAL A 88 -28.23 14.59 0.22
N ILE A 89 -27.38 13.63 -0.17
CA ILE A 89 -26.01 13.92 -0.63
C ILE A 89 -26.05 14.65 -1.97
N LYS A 90 -26.88 14.20 -2.91
CA LYS A 90 -27.09 14.88 -4.21
C LYS A 90 -27.61 16.30 -4.04
N GLU A 91 -28.60 16.49 -3.18
CA GLU A 91 -29.18 17.80 -2.90
C GLU A 91 -28.15 18.76 -2.27
N ALA A 92 -27.32 18.27 -1.35
CA ALA A 92 -26.24 19.04 -0.76
C ALA A 92 -25.15 19.42 -1.80
N GLU A 93 -24.82 18.51 -2.72
CA GLU A 93 -23.88 18.77 -3.83
C GLU A 93 -24.42 19.84 -4.79
N GLU A 94 -25.70 19.79 -5.17
CA GLU A 94 -26.35 20.80 -6.01
C GLU A 94 -26.40 22.19 -5.33
N LEU A 95 -26.66 22.24 -4.03
CA LEU A 95 -26.65 23.48 -3.23
C LEU A 95 -25.25 24.10 -3.10
N LEU A 96 -24.21 23.28 -3.02
CA LEU A 96 -22.83 23.76 -3.01
C LEU A 96 -22.43 24.33 -4.37
N MET A 97 -22.79 23.64 -5.46
CA MET A 97 -22.52 24.09 -6.83
C MET A 97 -23.24 25.41 -7.17
N THR A 98 -24.46 25.59 -6.67
CA THR A 98 -25.21 26.85 -6.87
C THR A 98 -24.67 28.01 -6.03
N LYS A 99 -24.09 27.74 -4.85
CA LYS A 99 -23.41 28.76 -4.04
C LYS A 99 -22.09 29.23 -4.65
N GLU A 100 -21.32 28.33 -5.24
CA GLU A 100 -20.07 28.68 -5.93
C GLU A 100 -20.30 29.45 -7.24
N ALA A 101 -21.46 29.26 -7.89
CA ALA A 101 -21.83 30.00 -9.09
C ALA A 101 -22.39 31.41 -8.82
N ASN A 102 -22.78 31.72 -7.57
CA ASN A 102 -23.41 32.98 -7.17
C ASN A 102 -22.48 33.92 -6.36
N ASN A 103 -21.18 33.63 -6.35
CA ASN A 103 -20.13 34.46 -5.75
C ASN A 103 -19.02 34.72 -6.76
#